data_AF-C1H166-F1
#
_entry.id   AF-C1H166-F1
#
_cell.length_a   1.000
_cell.length_b   1.000
_cell.length_c   1.000
_cell.angle_alpha   90.00
_cell.angle_beta   90.00
_cell.angle_gamma   90.00
#
_symmetry.space_group_name_H-M   'P 1'
#
loop_
_entity.id
_entity.type
_entity.pdbx_description
1 polymer ?
#
loop_
_entity_poly.entity_id
_entity_poly.type
_entity_poly.pdbx_seq_one_letter_code
_entity_poly.pdbx_strand_id
1 'polypeptide(L)'
;MAKVKPQRGSGGAGQGHIRARISFLYKASNYLQSASVSKSRPKGDVNGNSRCQDICCRAHTEEQAQMANLQLPLNSATAATYNDTTDIAMVHQDGMDPAGFGEPRTSQHVQISKLSRQLASQMRGISLKSQLRLPRDIKRSVCKLCDSLLIPNATCVERTENFSRGGSKKKPWADVRVVRCNSCGYIKRYPQTEKRSLKLTERRKREKERDIETRTTRAQTCTPVASVDIGNAR
;
A
#
# COMPACT_ATOMS: atom_id res chain seq x y z
N MET A 1 3.55 44.60 -12.51
CA MET A 1 4.93 44.17 -12.20
C MET A 1 4.87 43.10 -11.11
N ALA A 2 5.09 41.81 -11.44
CA ALA A 2 5.16 40.74 -10.43
C ALA A 2 6.53 40.78 -9.72
N LYS A 3 6.54 41.01 -8.40
CA LYS A 3 7.76 41.10 -7.58
C LYS A 3 8.45 39.73 -7.55
N VAL A 4 9.70 39.64 -8.00
CA VAL A 4 10.52 38.42 -7.93
C VAL A 4 10.65 37.98 -6.47
N LYS A 5 10.20 36.77 -6.17
CA LYS A 5 10.28 36.18 -4.83
C LYS A 5 11.71 35.66 -4.63
N PRO A 6 12.41 36.03 -3.53
CA PRO A 6 13.75 35.51 -3.28
C PRO A 6 13.69 33.98 -3.19
N GLN A 7 14.52 33.31 -3.98
CA GLN A 7 14.72 31.87 -3.90
C GLN A 7 15.33 31.59 -2.52
N ARG A 8 14.51 31.14 -1.56
CA ARG A 8 15.00 30.69 -0.26
C ARG A 8 15.86 29.45 -0.47
N GLY A 9 17.17 29.66 -0.61
CA GLY A 9 18.17 28.60 -0.53
C GLY A 9 18.11 27.93 0.84
N SER A 10 18.17 26.59 0.86
CA SER A 10 18.42 25.76 2.06
C SER A 10 17.51 26.04 3.28
N GLY A 11 16.26 26.46 3.05
CA GLY A 11 15.38 26.98 4.11
C GLY A 11 14.56 25.91 4.83
N GLY A 12 15.14 25.21 5.80
CA GLY A 12 14.38 24.31 6.68
C GLY A 12 15.10 23.78 7.93
N ALA A 13 16.20 24.41 8.37
CA ALA A 13 17.03 23.91 9.47
C ALA A 13 16.26 23.63 10.79
N GLY A 14 15.22 24.41 11.08
CA GLY A 14 14.49 24.31 12.37
C GLY A 14 13.74 22.99 12.61
N GLN A 15 13.46 22.20 11.57
CA GLN A 15 12.62 20.99 11.69
C GLN A 15 13.30 19.72 11.14
N GLY A 16 14.61 19.76 10.88
CA GLY A 16 15.37 18.63 10.34
C GLY A 16 15.31 17.40 11.25
N HIS A 17 15.54 17.60 12.55
CA HIS A 17 15.49 16.52 13.55
C HIS A 17 14.10 15.86 13.66
N ILE A 18 13.01 16.62 13.49
CA ILE A 18 11.65 16.06 13.52
C ILE A 18 11.40 15.19 12.27
N ARG A 19 11.84 15.65 11.09
CA ARG A 19 11.76 14.86 9.85
C ARG A 19 12.59 13.57 9.95
N ALA A 20 13.79 13.65 10.51
CA ALA A 20 14.65 12.50 10.76
C ALA A 20 13.97 11.50 11.71
N ARG A 21 13.37 11.99 12.81
CA ARG A 21 12.61 11.14 13.75
C ARG A 21 11.41 10.45 13.09
N ILE A 22 10.62 11.18 12.30
CA ILE A 22 9.49 10.61 11.54
C ILE A 22 9.98 9.52 10.59
N SER A 23 11.07 9.77 9.85
CA SER A 23 11.66 8.78 8.94
C SER A 23 12.16 7.55 9.68
N PHE A 24 12.82 7.73 10.82
CA PHE A 24 13.34 6.63 11.63
C PHE A 24 12.20 5.73 12.13
N LEU A 25 11.16 6.33 12.71
CA LEU A 25 9.99 5.58 13.22
C LEU A 25 9.28 4.81 12.10
N TYR A 26 9.14 5.41 10.92
CA TYR A 26 8.55 4.72 9.76
C TYR A 26 9.41 3.53 9.31
N LYS A 27 10.72 3.70 9.18
CA LYS A 27 11.65 2.63 8.80
C LYS A 27 11.66 1.50 9.83
N ALA A 28 11.73 1.82 11.11
CA ALA A 28 11.68 0.84 12.21
C ALA A 28 10.34 0.08 12.24
N SER A 29 9.22 0.79 12.07
CA SER A 29 7.89 0.19 11.98
C SER A 29 7.80 -0.79 10.80
N ASN A 30 8.36 -0.43 9.64
CA ASN A 30 8.38 -1.27 8.44
C ASN A 30 9.24 -2.51 8.63
N TYR A 31 10.43 -2.35 9.21
CA TYR A 31 11.31 -3.46 9.53
C TYR A 31 10.64 -4.49 10.46
N LEU A 32 10.05 -4.04 11.57
CA LEU A 32 9.34 -4.92 12.52
C LEU A 32 8.13 -5.62 11.88
N GLN A 33 7.38 -4.91 11.03
CA GLN A 33 6.23 -5.50 10.36
C GLN A 33 6.67 -6.55 9.35
N SER A 34 7.67 -6.26 8.53
CA SER A 34 8.23 -7.17 7.54
C SER A 34 8.78 -8.45 8.21
N ALA A 35 9.50 -8.31 9.34
CA ALA A 35 9.98 -9.43 10.14
C ALA A 35 8.84 -10.29 10.72
N SER A 36 7.72 -9.67 11.11
CA SER A 36 6.55 -10.41 11.60
C SER A 36 5.83 -11.18 10.50
N VAL A 37 5.73 -10.61 9.29
CA VAL A 37 5.09 -11.25 8.12
C VAL A 37 5.91 -12.43 7.61
N SER A 38 7.25 -12.34 7.62
CA SER A 38 8.12 -13.46 7.23
C SER A 38 7.98 -14.65 8.18
N LYS A 39 7.68 -14.41 9.46
CA LYS A 39 7.54 -15.47 10.47
C LYS A 39 6.23 -16.26 10.36
N SER A 40 5.17 -15.67 9.79
CA SER A 40 3.86 -16.32 9.68
C SER A 40 3.68 -17.18 8.43
N ARG A 41 4.66 -17.22 7.52
CA ARG A 41 4.62 -18.18 6.40
C ARG A 41 4.85 -19.60 6.95
N PRO A 42 3.94 -20.56 6.71
CA PRO A 42 4.16 -21.93 7.14
C PRO A 42 5.45 -22.45 6.51
N LYS A 43 6.37 -22.93 7.36
CA LYS A 43 7.61 -23.56 6.94
C LYS A 43 7.25 -24.83 6.16
N GLY A 44 7.28 -24.76 4.84
CA GLY A 44 7.52 -25.95 4.02
C GLY A 44 8.96 -26.39 4.27
N ASP A 45 9.14 -27.69 4.51
CA ASP A 45 10.38 -28.33 4.88
C ASP A 45 11.55 -27.96 3.95
N VAL A 46 12.50 -27.17 4.43
CA VAL A 46 13.87 -27.21 3.93
C VAL A 46 14.85 -26.98 5.09
N ASN A 47 15.49 -28.08 5.45
CA ASN A 47 16.70 -28.16 6.25
C ASN A 47 17.83 -27.42 5.51
N GLY A 48 18.29 -26.29 6.04
CA GLY A 48 19.26 -25.44 5.34
C GLY A 48 19.75 -24.30 6.20
N ASN A 49 20.78 -24.58 6.99
CA ASN A 49 21.57 -23.59 7.70
C ASN A 49 22.19 -22.64 6.67
N SER A 50 21.57 -21.49 6.42
CA SER A 50 22.10 -20.49 5.50
C SER A 50 21.95 -19.11 6.11
N ARG A 51 23.08 -18.65 6.64
CA ARG A 51 23.40 -17.24 6.87
C ARG A 51 23.09 -16.48 5.58
N CYS A 52 21.94 -15.85 5.51
CA CYS A 52 21.65 -14.86 4.48
C CYS A 52 21.67 -13.48 5.15
N GLN A 53 22.88 -13.08 5.55
CA GLN A 53 23.31 -11.71 5.32
C GLN A 53 23.28 -11.53 3.78
N ASP A 54 22.89 -10.36 3.29
CA ASP A 54 23.07 -9.95 1.88
C ASP A 54 21.95 -10.20 0.84
N ILE A 55 20.67 -9.92 1.14
CA ILE A 55 19.69 -9.50 0.07
C ILE A 55 18.84 -8.27 0.47
N CYS A 56 19.13 -7.58 1.59
CA CYS A 56 18.32 -6.44 2.06
C CYS A 56 18.80 -5.04 1.58
N CYS A 57 19.73 -4.95 0.62
CA CYS A 57 20.48 -3.71 0.33
C CYS A 57 20.41 -3.17 -1.11
N ARG A 58 19.47 -3.59 -1.98
CA ARG A 58 19.43 -3.08 -3.36
C ARG A 58 18.05 -2.56 -3.82
N ALA A 59 17.68 -1.41 -3.28
CA ALA A 59 16.92 -0.38 -4.01
C ALA A 59 17.29 1.00 -3.43
N HIS A 60 18.56 1.37 -3.60
CA HIS A 60 19.05 2.73 -3.42
C HIS A 60 18.63 3.55 -4.64
N THR A 61 17.79 4.56 -4.44
CA THR A 61 17.88 5.81 -5.19
C THR A 61 18.36 6.90 -4.21
N GLU A 62 19.67 7.16 -4.28
CA GLU A 62 20.34 8.48 -4.13
C GLU A 62 20.29 9.28 -2.81
N GLU A 63 19.66 8.83 -1.72
CA GLU A 63 19.59 9.64 -0.47
C GLU A 63 20.21 8.97 0.78
N GLN A 64 21.33 8.25 0.63
CA GLN A 64 22.02 7.52 1.73
C GLN A 64 23.47 7.95 2.01
N ALA A 65 23.75 9.27 2.03
CA ALA A 65 25.08 9.78 2.36
C ALA A 65 25.14 10.76 3.55
N GLN A 66 24.08 10.94 4.36
CA GLN A 66 24.06 12.06 5.33
C GLN A 66 23.72 11.75 6.80
N MET A 67 23.56 10.50 7.25
CA MET A 67 23.19 10.25 8.66
C MET A 67 23.87 9.02 9.26
N ALA A 68 25.20 9.03 9.28
CA ALA A 68 26.04 8.11 10.04
C ALA A 68 26.66 8.83 11.25
N ASN A 69 25.85 9.33 12.18
CA ASN A 69 26.28 9.65 13.54
C ASN A 69 25.06 10.02 14.40
N LEU A 70 24.51 9.08 15.18
CA LEU A 70 23.62 9.36 16.30
C LEU A 70 23.52 8.10 17.16
N GLN A 71 24.47 8.00 18.06
CA GLN A 71 24.50 7.10 19.21
C GLN A 71 23.46 7.61 20.22
N LEU A 72 22.47 6.80 20.60
CA LEU A 72 21.63 7.08 21.76
C LEU A 72 21.62 5.87 22.71
N PRO A 73 21.81 6.08 24.02
CA PRO A 73 21.81 5.03 25.02
C PRO A 73 20.38 4.55 25.31
N LEU A 74 20.23 3.24 25.40
CA LEU A 74 19.00 2.53 25.73
C LEU A 74 18.79 2.57 27.25
N ASN A 75 17.95 3.46 27.74
CA ASN A 75 17.54 3.46 29.14
C ASN A 75 16.37 2.48 29.32
N SER A 76 16.66 1.45 30.11
CA SER A 76 15.80 0.44 30.71
C SER A 76 14.66 1.01 31.56
N ALA A 77 13.44 0.47 31.37
CA ALA A 77 12.23 0.48 32.23
C ALA A 77 11.00 0.52 31.31
N THR A 78 10.00 -0.35 31.33
CA THR A 78 9.54 -1.41 32.25
C THR A 78 8.74 -2.39 31.38
N ALA A 79 8.95 -3.69 31.57
CA ALA A 79 8.11 -4.72 30.99
C ALA A 79 6.76 -4.74 31.73
N ALA A 80 5.73 -4.10 31.15
CA ALA A 80 4.36 -4.29 31.58
C ALA A 80 3.74 -5.45 30.79
N THR A 81 3.86 -6.64 31.37
CA THR A 81 3.07 -7.82 31.03
C THR A 81 1.60 -7.50 31.37
N TYR A 82 0.75 -7.36 30.36
CA TYR A 82 -0.71 -7.41 30.53
C TYR A 82 -1.25 -8.49 29.61
N ASN A 83 -1.41 -9.67 30.19
CA ASN A 83 -2.41 -10.64 29.77
C ASN A 83 -3.68 -10.23 30.50
N ASP A 84 -4.71 -9.81 29.78
CA ASP A 84 -6.04 -9.70 30.37
C ASP A 84 -7.03 -10.34 29.40
N THR A 85 -7.37 -11.57 29.76
CA THR A 85 -8.48 -12.35 29.25
C THR A 85 -9.61 -12.08 30.22
N THR A 86 -10.53 -11.18 29.88
CA THR A 86 -11.80 -11.09 30.60
C THR A 86 -12.94 -10.71 29.65
N ASP A 87 -13.95 -11.56 29.71
CA ASP A 87 -15.25 -11.53 29.07
C ASP A 87 -16.01 -10.22 29.29
N ILE A 88 -16.66 -9.69 28.26
CA ILE A 88 -17.99 -9.09 28.37
C ILE A 88 -18.79 -9.47 27.13
N ALA A 89 -19.65 -10.47 27.31
CA ALA A 89 -20.84 -10.71 26.52
C ALA A 89 -21.90 -9.63 26.78
N MET A 90 -22.94 -9.61 25.95
CA MET A 90 -24.25 -8.96 26.13
C MET A 90 -24.39 -7.52 25.60
N VAL A 91 -24.89 -7.37 24.37
CA VAL A 91 -25.90 -6.36 24.03
C VAL A 91 -26.97 -7.02 23.15
N HIS A 92 -28.22 -6.74 23.52
CA HIS A 92 -29.51 -7.30 23.11
C HIS A 92 -29.91 -7.05 21.63
N GLN A 93 -30.84 -7.90 21.19
CA GLN A 93 -31.52 -7.98 19.89
C GLN A 93 -32.48 -6.81 19.65
N ASP A 94 -32.69 -6.46 18.37
CA ASP A 94 -34.02 -6.25 17.75
C ASP A 94 -33.83 -5.80 16.27
N GLY A 95 -34.48 -6.49 15.32
CA GLY A 95 -34.70 -5.92 13.98
C GLY A 95 -34.51 -6.86 12.78
N MET A 96 -35.53 -7.70 12.51
CA MET A 96 -36.12 -8.01 11.20
C MET A 96 -35.21 -8.11 9.94
N ASP A 97 -35.00 -9.33 9.44
CA ASP A 97 -34.57 -9.61 8.06
C ASP A 97 -35.71 -9.30 7.05
N PRO A 98 -35.43 -8.93 5.77
CA PRO A 98 -35.17 -9.97 4.77
C PRO A 98 -34.18 -9.61 3.64
N ALA A 99 -33.56 -10.67 3.12
CA ALA A 99 -33.09 -10.85 1.74
C ALA A 99 -31.83 -10.09 1.25
N GLY A 100 -30.72 -10.84 1.19
CA GLY A 100 -29.77 -10.76 0.08
C GLY A 100 -28.37 -10.24 0.44
N PHE A 101 -27.37 -10.94 -0.10
CA PHE A 101 -25.94 -10.58 -0.21
C PHE A 101 -25.00 -11.00 0.93
N GLY A 102 -24.31 -12.12 0.66
CA GLY A 102 -22.86 -12.16 0.82
C GLY A 102 -22.33 -12.78 2.12
N GLU A 103 -22.06 -14.08 2.05
CA GLU A 103 -21.17 -14.88 2.88
C GLU A 103 -20.24 -14.09 3.83
N PRO A 104 -20.29 -14.31 5.16
CA PRO A 104 -19.37 -13.69 6.09
C PRO A 104 -18.00 -14.31 5.89
N ARG A 105 -17.15 -13.67 5.08
CA ARG A 105 -15.73 -14.03 5.01
C ARG A 105 -15.17 -13.91 6.42
N THR A 106 -14.91 -15.05 7.05
CA THR A 106 -14.19 -15.16 8.31
C THR A 106 -12.99 -14.23 8.21
N SER A 107 -12.99 -13.17 9.04
CA SER A 107 -11.97 -12.15 8.98
C SER A 107 -10.67 -12.80 9.45
N GLN A 108 -9.89 -13.33 8.50
CA GLN A 108 -8.54 -13.83 8.76
C GLN A 108 -7.71 -12.65 9.25
N HIS A 109 -7.72 -12.46 10.57
CA HIS A 109 -7.03 -11.36 11.21
C HIS A 109 -5.53 -11.66 11.13
N VAL A 110 -4.87 -11.00 10.18
CA VAL A 110 -3.43 -11.11 10.01
C VAL A 110 -2.74 -10.57 11.26
N GLN A 111 -1.77 -11.34 11.76
CA GLN A 111 -0.97 -10.99 12.93
C GLN A 111 -0.09 -9.78 12.59
N ILE A 112 -0.55 -8.58 12.94
CA ILE A 112 0.25 -7.35 12.83
C ILE A 112 1.04 -7.17 14.12
N SER A 113 2.32 -6.80 14.02
CA SER A 113 3.15 -6.57 15.20
C SER A 113 2.66 -5.36 16.00
N LYS A 114 2.42 -5.54 17.31
CA LYS A 114 1.97 -4.47 18.22
C LYS A 114 2.97 -3.30 18.23
N LEU A 115 4.27 -3.60 18.26
CA LEU A 115 5.35 -2.61 18.23
C LEU A 115 5.36 -1.79 16.94
N SER A 116 5.18 -2.41 15.77
CA SER A 116 5.11 -1.66 14.50
C SER A 116 3.97 -0.64 14.50
N ARG A 117 2.79 -1.03 15.01
CA ARG A 117 1.64 -0.11 15.15
C ARG A 117 1.95 1.05 16.10
N GLN A 118 2.55 0.77 17.25
CA GLN A 118 2.93 1.80 18.21
C GLN A 118 3.90 2.82 17.59
N LEU A 119 4.92 2.35 16.85
CA LEU A 119 5.88 3.24 16.16
C LEU A 119 5.20 4.07 15.06
N ALA A 120 4.28 3.48 14.29
CA ALA A 120 3.52 4.21 13.28
C ALA A 120 2.58 5.26 13.90
N SER A 121 1.96 4.93 15.04
CA SER A 121 1.12 5.87 15.79
C SER A 121 1.93 7.02 16.38
N GLN A 122 3.11 6.73 16.95
CA GLN A 122 4.06 7.76 17.40
C GLN A 122 4.48 8.69 16.26
N MET A 123 4.79 8.13 15.08
CA MET A 123 5.15 8.90 13.89
C MET A 123 4.01 9.84 13.47
N ARG A 124 2.76 9.36 13.48
CA ARG A 124 1.56 10.17 13.22
C ARG A 124 1.36 11.24 14.29
N GLY A 125 1.54 10.92 15.56
CA GLY A 125 1.46 11.85 16.68
C GLY A 125 2.48 12.99 16.58
N ILE A 126 3.74 12.67 16.21
CA ILE A 126 4.79 13.66 15.99
C ILE A 126 4.43 14.58 14.82
N SER A 127 3.91 14.03 13.71
CA SER A 127 3.44 14.84 12.57
C SER A 127 2.33 15.82 12.96
N LEU A 128 1.36 15.39 13.77
CA LEU A 128 0.29 16.25 14.25
C LEU A 128 0.80 17.32 15.21
N LYS A 129 1.64 16.94 16.19
CA LYS A 129 2.21 17.86 17.19
C LYS A 129 3.10 18.94 16.57
N SER A 130 3.89 18.58 15.56
CA SER A 130 4.80 19.50 14.86
C SER A 130 4.15 20.24 13.69
N GLN A 131 2.87 19.98 13.40
CA GLN A 131 2.15 20.50 12.23
C GLN A 131 2.86 20.19 10.89
N LEU A 132 3.66 19.11 10.85
CA LEU A 132 4.38 18.70 9.64
C LEU A 132 3.51 17.81 8.77
N ARG A 133 3.40 18.17 7.48
CA ARG A 133 2.74 17.34 6.49
C ARG A 133 3.57 16.09 6.18
N LEU A 134 3.05 14.90 6.48
CA LEU A 134 3.66 13.64 6.05
C LEU A 134 3.72 13.53 4.52
N PRO A 135 4.81 12.96 3.98
CA PRO A 135 4.92 12.68 2.56
C PRO A 135 3.83 11.69 2.13
N ARG A 136 3.49 11.75 0.84
CA ARG A 136 2.35 11.03 0.28
C ARG A 136 2.50 9.52 0.45
N ASP A 137 3.70 8.99 0.28
CA ASP A 137 3.95 7.55 0.28
C ASP A 137 3.76 6.95 1.67
N ILE A 138 4.32 7.60 2.70
CA ILE A 138 4.09 7.23 4.12
C ILE A 138 2.61 7.26 4.47
N LYS A 139 1.90 8.33 4.07
CA LYS A 139 0.46 8.47 4.33
C LYS A 139 -0.38 7.38 3.63
N ARG A 140 0.04 6.93 2.45
CA ARG A 140 -0.63 5.84 1.73
C ARG A 140 -0.35 4.49 2.39
N SER A 141 0.87 4.26 2.88
CA SER A 141 1.27 2.98 3.50
C SER A 141 0.78 2.75 4.92
N VAL A 142 0.18 3.72 5.63
CA VAL A 142 -0.26 3.55 7.04
C VAL A 142 -1.78 3.60 7.15
N CYS A 143 -2.44 2.62 7.76
CA CYS A 143 -3.89 2.60 7.97
C CYS A 143 -4.36 3.85 8.73
N LYS A 144 -5.50 4.44 8.33
CA LYS A 144 -6.01 5.66 8.98
C LYS A 144 -6.56 5.40 10.38
N LEU A 145 -7.11 4.21 10.61
CA LEU A 145 -7.83 3.86 11.84
C LEU A 145 -6.89 3.28 12.89
N CYS A 146 -6.19 2.19 12.57
CA CYS A 146 -5.35 1.46 13.53
C CYS A 146 -3.84 1.68 13.38
N ASP A 147 -3.43 2.64 12.53
CA ASP A 147 -2.03 2.98 12.23
C ASP A 147 -1.15 1.78 11.76
N SER A 148 -1.75 0.67 11.33
CA SER A 148 -1.00 -0.48 10.81
C SER A 148 -0.38 -0.22 9.45
N LEU A 149 0.81 -0.77 9.20
CA LEU A 149 1.42 -0.69 7.88
C LEU A 149 0.69 -1.58 6.88
N LEU A 150 0.37 -1.02 5.72
CA LEU A 150 -0.35 -1.64 4.61
C LEU A 150 0.68 -2.16 3.60
N ILE A 151 1.05 -3.42 3.76
CA ILE A 151 1.95 -4.16 2.89
C ILE A 151 1.06 -5.02 1.97
N PRO A 152 1.12 -4.82 0.64
CA PRO A 152 0.27 -5.56 -0.29
C PRO A 152 0.50 -7.07 -0.13
N ASN A 153 -0.59 -7.84 -0.17
CA ASN A 153 -0.60 -9.29 -0.03
C ASN A 153 -0.20 -9.85 1.35
N ALA A 154 0.05 -8.97 2.34
CA ALA A 154 0.31 -9.38 3.71
C ALA A 154 -0.73 -8.80 4.66
N THR A 155 -0.66 -7.50 4.93
CA THR A 155 -1.51 -6.81 5.91
C THR A 155 -2.67 -6.04 5.27
N CYS A 156 -2.64 -5.88 3.95
CA CYS A 156 -3.71 -5.27 3.20
C CYS A 156 -4.03 -6.03 1.91
N VAL A 157 -5.29 -5.90 1.48
CA VAL A 157 -5.77 -6.35 0.18
C VAL A 157 -6.00 -5.12 -0.69
N GLU A 158 -5.39 -5.11 -1.87
CA GLU A 158 -5.56 -4.07 -2.87
C GLU A 158 -6.37 -4.61 -4.04
N ARG A 159 -7.39 -3.86 -4.47
CA ARG A 159 -8.22 -4.15 -5.65
C ARG A 159 -8.54 -2.87 -6.38
N THR A 160 -8.73 -2.94 -7.69
CA THR A 160 -9.26 -1.82 -8.47
C THR A 160 -10.76 -2.03 -8.67
N GLU A 161 -11.56 -1.08 -8.21
CA GLU A 161 -13.01 -1.08 -8.34
C GLU A 161 -13.44 0.05 -9.30
N ASN A 162 -14.41 -0.23 -10.17
CA ASN A 162 -15.03 0.76 -11.06
C ASN A 162 -16.55 0.58 -11.01
N PHE A 163 -17.22 1.51 -10.35
CA PHE A 163 -18.69 1.53 -10.17
C PHE A 163 -19.40 2.45 -11.18
N SER A 164 -18.76 2.78 -12.30
CA SER A 164 -19.35 3.69 -13.26
C SER A 164 -20.60 3.09 -13.93
N ARG A 165 -21.68 3.88 -13.96
CA ARG A 165 -22.85 3.61 -14.79
C ARG A 165 -22.51 4.04 -16.22
N GLY A 166 -22.37 3.10 -17.14
CA GLY A 166 -22.01 3.40 -18.53
C GLY A 166 -21.99 2.17 -19.42
N GLY A 167 -23.15 1.64 -19.79
CA GLY A 167 -23.31 0.65 -20.87
C GLY A 167 -22.34 -0.53 -20.84
N SER A 168 -22.02 -1.05 -22.03
CA SER A 168 -21.13 -2.21 -22.24
C SER A 168 -19.66 -1.96 -21.86
N LYS A 169 -19.23 -0.70 -21.72
CA LYS A 169 -17.83 -0.32 -21.52
C LYS A 169 -17.68 0.56 -20.27
N LYS A 170 -17.03 0.01 -19.24
CA LYS A 170 -16.70 0.75 -18.02
C LYS A 170 -15.86 1.99 -18.35
N LYS A 171 -16.17 3.11 -17.71
CA LYS A 171 -15.49 4.39 -17.93
C LYS A 171 -14.08 4.31 -17.34
N PRO A 172 -12.99 4.38 -18.13
CA PRO A 172 -11.63 4.15 -17.63
C PRO A 172 -11.18 5.21 -16.61
N TRP A 173 -11.74 6.42 -16.66
CA TRP A 173 -11.41 7.48 -15.68
C TRP A 173 -12.03 7.26 -14.29
N ALA A 174 -12.95 6.29 -14.16
CA ALA A 174 -13.66 5.98 -12.93
C ALA A 174 -13.03 4.83 -12.12
N ASP A 175 -11.83 4.37 -12.53
CA ASP A 175 -11.08 3.36 -11.79
C ASP A 175 -10.60 3.92 -10.45
N VAL A 176 -10.89 3.20 -9.36
CA VAL A 176 -10.49 3.55 -8.01
C VAL A 176 -9.74 2.37 -7.41
N ARG A 177 -8.50 2.61 -7.01
CA ARG A 177 -7.71 1.66 -6.22
C ARG A 177 -8.21 1.67 -4.79
N VAL A 178 -8.66 0.52 -4.32
CA VAL A 178 -9.23 0.29 -3.00
C VAL A 178 -8.26 -0.57 -2.20
N VAL A 179 -7.75 -0.01 -1.10
CA VAL A 179 -6.83 -0.69 -0.19
C VAL A 179 -7.57 -0.94 1.12
N ARG A 180 -7.88 -2.21 1.40
CA ARG A 180 -8.53 -2.66 2.64
C ARG A 180 -7.48 -3.15 3.64
N CYS A 181 -7.54 -2.67 4.87
CA CYS A 181 -6.73 -3.18 5.97
C CYS A 181 -7.29 -4.52 6.46
N ASN A 182 -6.43 -5.54 6.60
CA ASN A 182 -6.85 -6.88 7.04
C ASN A 182 -7.02 -6.97 8.57
N SER A 183 -6.49 -6.01 9.35
CA SER A 183 -6.67 -6.03 10.81
C SER A 183 -7.93 -5.34 11.29
N CYS A 184 -8.22 -4.12 10.80
CA CYS A 184 -9.38 -3.35 11.26
C CYS A 184 -10.46 -3.16 10.20
N GLY A 185 -10.26 -3.69 8.98
CA GLY A 185 -11.24 -3.57 7.89
C GLY A 185 -11.30 -2.19 7.21
N TYR A 186 -10.61 -1.16 7.71
CA TYR A 186 -10.68 0.20 7.14
C TYR A 186 -10.26 0.24 5.67
N ILE A 187 -10.99 1.01 4.86
CA ILE A 187 -10.82 1.09 3.41
C ILE A 187 -10.30 2.47 3.00
N LYS A 188 -9.20 2.49 2.23
CA LYS A 188 -8.67 3.67 1.57
C LYS A 188 -8.95 3.60 0.07
N ARG A 189 -9.51 4.67 -0.48
CA ARG A 189 -9.85 4.78 -1.90
C ARG A 189 -8.95 5.82 -2.57
N TYR A 190 -8.33 5.44 -3.68
CA TYR A 190 -7.41 6.27 -4.45
C TYR A 190 -7.83 6.28 -5.91
N PRO A 191 -8.39 7.40 -6.43
CA PRO A 191 -8.74 7.48 -7.84
C PRO A 191 -7.50 7.26 -8.70
N GLN A 192 -7.57 6.30 -9.63
CA GLN A 192 -6.55 5.99 -10.62
C GLN A 192 -6.84 6.69 -11.94
N THR A 193 -7.30 7.94 -11.89
CA THR A 193 -7.55 8.70 -13.12
C THR A 193 -6.21 9.06 -13.76
N GLU A 194 -5.87 8.40 -14.86
CA GLU A 194 -4.81 8.87 -15.73
C GLU A 194 -5.17 10.28 -16.21
N LYS A 195 -4.45 11.27 -15.68
CA LYS A 195 -4.57 12.70 -16.01
C LYS A 195 -6.02 13.20 -16.08
N ARG A 196 -6.66 13.40 -14.92
CA ARG A 196 -7.96 14.12 -14.81
C ARG A 196 -7.96 15.47 -15.53
N SER A 197 -6.77 16.07 -15.71
CA SER A 197 -6.52 17.32 -16.41
C SER A 197 -6.66 17.27 -17.94
N LEU A 198 -6.78 16.09 -18.56
CA LEU A 198 -7.04 16.03 -19.99
C LEU A 198 -8.41 16.65 -20.29
N LYS A 199 -8.43 17.61 -21.22
CA LYS A 199 -9.68 18.17 -21.74
C LYS A 199 -10.57 17.03 -22.23
N LEU A 200 -11.88 17.19 -22.12
CA LEU A 200 -12.85 16.16 -22.48
C LEU A 200 -12.68 15.71 -23.95
N THR A 201 -12.28 16.63 -24.83
CA THR A 201 -11.97 16.38 -26.24
C THR A 201 -10.81 15.40 -26.41
N GLU A 202 -9.69 15.63 -25.71
CA GLU A 202 -8.50 14.78 -25.74
C GLU A 202 -8.80 13.37 -25.19
N ARG A 203 -9.67 13.27 -24.18
CA ARG A 203 -10.14 11.98 -23.67
C ARG A 203 -10.90 11.16 -24.72
N ARG A 204 -11.78 11.81 -25.49
CA ARG A 204 -12.52 11.16 -26.59
C ARG A 204 -11.57 10.73 -27.72
N LYS A 205 -10.55 11.53 -28.03
CA LYS A 205 -9.53 11.18 -29.03
C LYS A 205 -8.76 9.92 -28.65
N ARG A 206 -8.25 9.86 -27.41
CA ARG A 206 -7.54 8.69 -26.88
C ARG A 206 -8.41 7.44 -26.81
N GLU A 207 -9.71 7.59 -26.58
CA GLU A 207 -10.63 6.46 -26.63
C GLU A 207 -10.76 5.89 -28.05
N LYS A 208 -10.89 6.76 -29.06
CA LYS A 208 -10.88 6.33 -30.47
C LYS A 208 -9.55 5.66 -30.85
N GLU A 209 -8.42 6.22 -30.41
CA GLU A 209 -7.09 5.64 -30.67
C GLU A 209 -6.95 4.24 -30.04
N ARG A 210 -7.38 4.05 -28.78
CA ARG A 210 -7.40 2.72 -28.15
C ARG A 210 -8.32 1.73 -28.87
N ASP A 211 -9.47 2.19 -29.33
CA ASP A 211 -10.42 1.34 -30.06
C ASP A 211 -9.85 0.92 -31.44
N ILE A 212 -9.08 1.78 -32.10
CA ILE A 212 -8.35 1.45 -33.33
C ILE A 212 -7.22 0.46 -33.03
N GLU A 213 -6.40 0.72 -32.01
CA GLU A 213 -5.29 -0.15 -31.59
C GLU A 213 -5.77 -1.56 -31.25
N THR A 214 -6.88 -1.67 -30.50
CA THR A 214 -7.50 -2.95 -30.13
C THR A 214 -7.99 -3.73 -31.35
N ARG A 215 -8.46 -3.04 -32.40
CA ARG A 215 -8.87 -3.68 -33.66
C ARG A 215 -7.66 -4.15 -34.47
N THR A 216 -6.59 -3.37 -34.51
CA THR A 216 -5.34 -3.75 -35.20
C THR A 216 -4.64 -4.94 -34.54
N THR A 217 -4.57 -4.98 -33.20
CA THR A 217 -3.99 -6.13 -32.48
C THR A 217 -4.79 -7.41 -32.71
N ARG A 218 -6.13 -7.35 -32.70
CA ARG A 218 -6.97 -8.50 -33.06
C ARG A 218 -6.77 -8.98 -34.50
N ALA A 219 -6.43 -8.10 -35.43
CA ALA A 219 -6.15 -8.49 -36.82
C ALA A 219 -4.78 -9.16 -36.98
N GLN A 220 -3.77 -8.71 -36.24
CA GLN A 220 -2.40 -9.27 -36.31
C GLN A 220 -2.27 -10.67 -35.70
N THR A 221 -3.11 -11.03 -34.72
CA THR A 221 -3.07 -12.38 -34.10
C THR A 221 -3.72 -13.47 -34.98
N CYS A 222 -4.39 -13.09 -36.07
CA CYS A 222 -5.08 -14.02 -36.97
C CYS A 222 -4.27 -14.37 -38.24
N THR A 223 -2.95 -14.31 -38.22
CA THR A 223 -2.15 -14.87 -39.33
C THR A 223 -2.27 -16.40 -39.28
N PRO A 224 -2.87 -17.06 -40.29
CA PRO A 224 -2.94 -18.51 -40.31
C PRO A 224 -1.52 -19.06 -40.43
N VAL A 225 -1.16 -19.95 -39.50
CA VAL A 225 0.06 -20.77 -39.59
C VAL A 225 -0.08 -21.60 -40.86
N ALA A 226 0.81 -21.40 -41.84
CA ALA A 226 0.82 -22.19 -43.06
C ALA A 226 1.10 -23.65 -42.70
N SER A 227 0.09 -24.51 -42.86
CA SER A 227 0.22 -25.95 -42.71
C SER A 227 1.17 -26.47 -43.81
N VAL A 228 2.27 -27.09 -43.38
CA VAL A 228 3.24 -27.74 -44.26
C VAL A 228 2.64 -29.09 -44.67
N ASP A 229 2.33 -29.26 -45.96
CA ASP A 229 1.93 -30.55 -46.53
C ASP A 229 3.13 -31.51 -46.52
N ILE A 230 3.09 -32.52 -45.64
CA ILE A 230 3.99 -33.66 -45.68
C ILE A 230 3.28 -34.76 -46.47
N GLY A 231 3.54 -34.80 -47.78
CA GLY A 231 3.15 -35.93 -48.62
C GLY A 231 3.95 -37.16 -48.21
N ASN A 232 3.29 -38.16 -47.66
CA ASN A 232 3.90 -39.45 -47.39
C ASN A 232 3.67 -40.38 -48.59
N ALA A 233 4.77 -40.71 -49.26
CA ALA A 233 4.85 -41.74 -50.27
C ALA A 233 4.80 -43.13 -49.60
N ARG A 234 3.87 -43.98 -50.04
CA ARG A 234 4.03 -45.44 -50.23
C ARG A 234 2.75 -46.05 -50.76
#